data_AF-A0A963UK43-F1
#
_entry.id   AF-A0A963UK43-F1
#
_cell.length_a   1.000
_cell.length_b   1.000
_cell.length_c   1.000
_cell.angle_alpha   90.00
_cell.angle_beta   90.00
_cell.angle_gamma   90.00
#
_symmetry.space_group_name_H-M   'P 1'
#
loop_
_entity.id
_entity.type
_entity.pdbx_description
1 polymer ?
#
loop_
_entity_poly.entity_id
_entity_poly.type
_entity_poly.pdbx_seq_one_letter_code
_entity_poly.pdbx_strand_id
1 'polypeptide(L)'
;MPLPLTLYLAAPRGFCAGVDRAIKIVEMALAKWGAPVYVRHEIVHNRFVVDGLRAKGAVFVEELDEVPGDRPVIFSAHGVPKAVPAEAARRGMTFVDATCPLVSKVHIEAERHHQNGLQMVMIGHAGHPETLGTMGQLPEGEVLLVETVEDVARIAARDPERLAFITQTTLSVDDTAAIVAALRARFPAIVGPHKEDICYATTNRQEAVKVIAPKVEALLVIGAPNSSNSRRLVEVGRAAGCGYAQLVGRASDIDWRALDGAKAVGVTAGASAPEVLVNEVIDAFRARYEVTLERVETAREDVEFKVPRILREPA
;
A
#
# COMPACT_ATOMS: atom_id res chain seq x y z
N MET A 1 37.49 -11.74 14.06
CA MET A 1 36.95 -10.37 13.97
C MET A 1 35.75 -10.43 13.04
N PRO A 2 34.64 -9.73 13.33
CA PRO A 2 33.50 -9.68 12.42
C PRO A 2 33.95 -9.13 11.06
N LEU A 3 33.40 -9.67 9.97
CA LEU A 3 33.75 -9.23 8.62
C LEU A 3 33.14 -7.83 8.36
N PRO A 4 33.82 -6.94 7.62
CA PRO A 4 33.26 -5.66 7.23
C PRO A 4 32.10 -5.84 6.25
N LEU A 5 31.02 -5.10 6.44
CA LEU A 5 29.85 -5.11 5.56
C LEU A 5 29.22 -3.71 5.48
N THR A 6 28.85 -3.27 4.28
CA THR A 6 28.12 -2.02 4.08
C THR A 6 26.62 -2.29 3.98
N LEU A 7 25.83 -1.62 4.82
CA LEU A 7 24.38 -1.59 4.71
C LEU A 7 23.93 -0.32 4.00
N TYR A 8 23.35 -0.48 2.81
CA TYR A 8 22.72 0.59 2.05
C TYR A 8 21.27 0.74 2.49
N LEU A 9 20.96 1.82 3.20
CA LEU A 9 19.63 2.07 3.73
C LEU A 9 18.86 3.06 2.84
N ALA A 10 17.80 2.57 2.18
CA ALA A 10 16.94 3.39 1.33
C ALA A 10 16.25 4.51 2.12
N ALA A 11 16.15 5.71 1.53
CA ALA A 11 15.33 6.81 2.02
C ALA A 11 14.66 7.52 0.83
N PRO A 12 13.31 7.59 0.78
CA PRO A 12 12.37 7.16 1.82
C PRO A 12 12.16 5.65 1.90
N ARG A 13 11.69 5.18 3.07
CA ARG A 13 11.32 3.79 3.38
C ARG A 13 10.27 3.79 4.50
N GLY A 14 9.63 2.65 4.74
CA GLY A 14 8.73 2.49 5.89
C GLY A 14 7.45 3.29 5.76
N PHE A 15 6.83 3.68 6.87
CA PHE A 15 5.52 4.35 6.92
C PHE A 15 5.35 5.53 5.95
N CYS A 16 4.19 5.61 5.32
CA CYS A 16 3.73 6.79 4.57
C CYS A 16 2.62 7.51 5.32
N ALA A 17 2.28 8.74 4.88
CA ALA A 17 1.27 9.57 5.54
C ALA A 17 -0.10 8.91 5.68
N GLY A 18 -0.50 8.07 4.71
CA GLY A 18 -1.76 7.34 4.74
C GLY A 18 -1.78 6.26 5.82
N VAL A 19 -0.67 5.52 5.96
CA VAL A 19 -0.50 4.46 6.97
C VAL A 19 -0.44 5.05 8.37
N ASP A 20 0.37 6.10 8.58
CA ASP A 20 0.45 6.80 9.87
C ASP A 20 -0.93 7.30 10.32
N ARG A 21 -1.67 7.94 9.41
CA ARG A 21 -3.03 8.39 9.66
C ARG A 21 -3.95 7.23 10.06
N ALA A 22 -3.91 6.11 9.34
CA ALA A 22 -4.81 4.99 9.58
C ALA A 22 -4.55 4.31 10.93
N ILE A 23 -3.28 4.12 11.31
CA ILE A 23 -2.91 3.57 12.62
C ILE A 23 -3.38 4.52 13.72
N LYS A 24 -3.08 5.81 13.59
CA LYS A 24 -3.49 6.85 14.55
C LYS A 24 -5.01 6.91 14.73
N ILE A 25 -5.78 6.68 13.66
CA ILE A 25 -7.25 6.60 13.73
C ILE A 25 -7.72 5.47 14.66
N VAL A 26 -7.12 4.28 14.56
CA VAL A 26 -7.47 3.16 15.45
C VAL A 26 -7.07 3.46 16.89
N GLU A 27 -5.87 4.00 17.11
CA GLU A 27 -5.40 4.35 18.46
C GLU A 27 -6.27 5.44 19.12
N MET A 28 -6.64 6.48 18.37
CA MET A 28 -7.52 7.53 18.86
C MET A 28 -8.94 7.01 19.11
N ALA A 29 -9.44 6.09 18.29
CA ALA A 29 -10.74 5.47 18.51
C ALA A 29 -10.74 4.64 19.80
N LEU A 30 -9.68 3.86 20.05
CA LEU A 30 -9.51 3.09 21.29
C LEU A 30 -9.43 4.01 22.51
N ALA A 31 -8.72 5.14 22.41
CA ALA A 31 -8.66 6.12 23.48
C ALA A 31 -10.02 6.81 23.73
N LYS A 32 -10.80 7.05 22.67
CA LYS A 32 -12.08 7.76 22.74
C LYS A 32 -13.23 6.88 23.25
N TRP A 33 -13.37 5.65 22.72
CA TRP A 33 -14.52 4.78 22.99
C TRP A 33 -14.18 3.56 23.86
N GLY A 34 -12.91 3.34 24.18
CA GLY A 34 -12.44 2.14 24.87
C GLY A 34 -12.53 0.88 24.00
N ALA A 35 -11.96 -0.21 24.49
CA ALA A 35 -12.06 -1.50 23.82
C ALA A 35 -13.46 -2.14 24.00
N PRO A 36 -13.96 -2.91 23.01
CA PRO A 36 -13.35 -3.12 21.69
C PRO A 36 -13.66 -1.99 20.70
N VAL A 37 -12.74 -1.78 19.75
CA VAL A 37 -12.98 -1.00 18.52
C VAL A 37 -12.83 -1.95 17.34
N TYR A 38 -13.81 -1.96 16.44
CA TYR A 38 -13.82 -2.87 15.30
C TYR A 38 -13.16 -2.23 14.09
N VAL A 39 -12.42 -3.02 13.31
CA VAL A 39 -11.79 -2.60 12.06
C VAL A 39 -12.16 -3.60 10.98
N ARG A 40 -12.77 -3.12 9.89
CA ARG A 40 -13.11 -3.96 8.73
C ARG A 40 -11.85 -4.19 7.88
N HIS A 41 -11.45 -5.46 7.78
CA HIS A 41 -10.15 -5.94 7.29
C HIS A 41 -8.97 -5.40 8.10
N GLU A 42 -7.75 -5.87 7.82
CA GLU A 42 -6.53 -5.29 8.38
C GLU A 42 -6.44 -3.78 8.06
N ILE A 43 -6.14 -2.95 9.08
CA ILE A 43 -6.04 -1.49 8.91
C ILE A 43 -5.00 -1.12 7.85
N VAL A 44 -3.90 -1.89 7.82
CA VAL A 44 -2.80 -1.90 6.85
C VAL A 44 -2.25 -3.32 6.77
N HIS A 45 -1.69 -3.73 5.62
CA HIS A 45 -1.06 -5.05 5.45
C HIS A 45 0.31 -5.13 6.14
N ASN A 46 0.31 -5.24 7.47
CA ASN A 46 1.49 -5.53 8.28
C ASN A 46 1.12 -6.20 9.61
N ARG A 47 1.53 -7.45 9.78
CA ARG A 47 1.20 -8.27 10.95
C ARG A 47 1.64 -7.65 12.28
N PHE A 48 2.85 -7.06 12.34
CA PHE A 48 3.35 -6.43 13.58
C PHE A 48 2.43 -5.28 14.02
N VAL A 49 1.99 -4.45 13.08
CA VAL A 49 1.04 -3.36 13.35
C VAL A 49 -0.32 -3.90 13.80
N VAL A 50 -0.86 -4.88 13.06
CA VAL A 50 -2.17 -5.47 13.36
C VAL A 50 -2.16 -6.14 14.74
N ASP A 51 -1.15 -6.95 15.05
CA ASP A 51 -1.03 -7.63 16.35
C ASP A 51 -0.83 -6.63 17.49
N GLY A 52 -0.08 -5.54 17.26
CA GLY A 52 0.07 -4.44 18.20
C GLY A 52 -1.26 -3.72 18.51
N LEU A 53 -2.12 -3.54 17.50
CA LEU A 53 -3.46 -2.95 17.70
C LEU A 53 -4.43 -3.94 18.35
N ARG A 54 -4.36 -5.24 18.03
CA ARG A 54 -5.12 -6.30 18.73
C ARG A 54 -4.81 -6.30 20.22
N ALA A 55 -3.53 -6.21 20.58
CA ALA A 55 -3.09 -6.15 21.98
C ALA A 55 -3.63 -4.91 22.73
N LYS A 56 -3.97 -3.83 22.01
CA LYS A 56 -4.61 -2.62 22.56
C LYS A 56 -6.14 -2.70 22.60
N GLY A 57 -6.75 -3.76 22.05
CA GLY A 57 -8.20 -3.97 22.06
C GLY A 57 -8.92 -3.72 20.73
N ALA A 58 -8.19 -3.58 19.61
CA ALA A 58 -8.81 -3.58 18.29
C ALA A 58 -9.25 -5.00 17.88
N VAL A 59 -10.41 -5.13 17.26
CA VAL A 59 -10.95 -6.39 16.72
C VAL A 59 -11.08 -6.26 15.21
N PHE A 60 -10.36 -7.10 14.47
CA PHE A 60 -10.39 -7.10 13.00
C PHE A 60 -11.44 -8.10 12.53
N VAL A 61 -12.37 -7.64 11.68
CA VAL A 61 -13.50 -8.43 11.14
C VAL A 61 -13.49 -8.36 9.62
N GLU A 62 -14.14 -9.31 8.95
CA GLU A 62 -14.28 -9.28 7.50
C GLU A 62 -15.50 -8.45 7.09
N GLU A 63 -16.62 -8.66 7.77
CA GLU A 63 -17.90 -8.03 7.44
C GLU A 63 -18.55 -7.28 8.62
N LEU A 64 -19.53 -6.42 8.28
CA LEU A 64 -20.17 -5.56 9.28
C LEU A 64 -21.10 -6.31 10.22
N ASP A 65 -21.65 -7.45 9.83
CA ASP A 65 -22.54 -8.28 10.65
C ASP A 65 -21.84 -8.89 11.87
N GLU A 66 -20.52 -9.02 11.82
CA GLU A 66 -19.65 -9.39 12.94
C GLU A 66 -19.51 -8.27 13.99
N VAL A 67 -19.95 -7.04 13.68
CA VAL A 67 -19.81 -5.87 14.54
C VAL A 67 -21.09 -5.60 15.34
N PRO A 68 -21.02 -5.55 16.69
CA PRO A 68 -22.12 -5.09 17.54
C PRO A 68 -22.55 -3.66 17.22
N GLY A 69 -23.86 -3.38 17.32
CA GLY A 69 -24.41 -2.07 16.97
C GLY A 69 -24.03 -0.92 17.92
N ASP A 70 -23.50 -1.22 19.10
CA ASP A 70 -23.13 -0.25 20.14
C ASP A 70 -21.64 0.15 20.12
N ARG A 71 -20.87 -0.33 19.14
CA ARG A 71 -19.43 -0.07 19.02
C ARG A 71 -19.06 0.52 17.66
N PRO A 72 -17.99 1.34 17.60
CA PRO A 72 -17.56 1.94 16.33
C PRO A 72 -16.86 0.92 15.44
N VAL A 73 -17.05 1.07 14.12
CA VAL A 73 -16.30 0.34 13.08
C VAL A 73 -15.41 1.28 12.26
N ILE A 74 -14.17 0.86 12.00
CA ILE A 74 -13.20 1.60 11.20
C ILE A 74 -13.02 0.90 9.85
N PHE A 75 -13.10 1.65 8.76
CA PHE A 75 -12.77 1.11 7.43
C PHE A 75 -11.28 1.27 7.17
N SER A 76 -10.63 0.24 6.61
CA SER A 76 -9.17 0.21 6.43
C SER A 76 -8.64 1.32 5.49
N ALA A 77 -7.32 1.52 5.51
CA ALA A 77 -6.65 2.51 4.66
C ALA A 77 -6.85 2.29 3.15
N HIS A 78 -7.18 1.05 2.76
CA HIS A 78 -7.30 0.61 1.37
C HIS A 78 -8.60 1.07 0.71
N GLY A 79 -9.58 1.62 1.45
CA GLY A 79 -10.89 1.93 0.90
C GLY A 79 -11.87 0.76 0.94
N VAL A 80 -13.15 1.09 0.81
CA VAL A 80 -14.26 0.13 0.77
C VAL A 80 -15.25 0.47 -0.35
N PRO A 81 -15.98 -0.52 -0.90
CA PRO A 81 -17.08 -0.29 -1.82
C PRO A 81 -18.15 0.63 -1.22
N LYS A 82 -18.91 1.38 -2.04
CA LYS A 82 -20.01 2.25 -1.57
C LYS A 82 -21.09 1.52 -0.76
N ALA A 83 -21.26 0.22 -1.01
CA ALA A 83 -22.20 -0.61 -0.27
C ALA A 83 -21.87 -0.68 1.24
N VAL A 84 -20.58 -0.62 1.62
CA VAL A 84 -20.15 -0.76 3.02
C VAL A 84 -20.56 0.43 3.89
N PRO A 85 -20.22 1.71 3.57
CA PRO A 85 -20.70 2.85 4.35
C PRO A 85 -22.23 3.00 4.27
N ALA A 86 -22.86 2.64 3.15
CA ALA A 86 -24.32 2.64 3.04
C ALA A 86 -24.98 1.65 4.02
N GLU A 87 -24.41 0.46 4.16
CA GLU A 87 -24.88 -0.56 5.09
C GLU A 87 -24.65 -0.14 6.56
N ALA A 88 -23.48 0.42 6.88
CA ALA A 88 -23.21 0.96 8.21
C ALA A 88 -24.22 2.06 8.58
N ALA A 89 -24.52 2.98 7.64
CA ALA A 89 -25.53 4.02 7.84
C ALA A 89 -26.95 3.44 8.00
N ARG A 90 -27.33 2.45 7.17
CA ARG A 90 -28.63 1.75 7.26
C ARG A 90 -28.83 1.11 8.63
N ARG A 91 -27.76 0.59 9.23
CA ARG A 91 -27.74 -0.03 10.57
C ARG A 91 -27.58 0.96 11.72
N GLY A 92 -27.44 2.26 11.43
CA GLY A 92 -27.19 3.28 12.46
C GLY A 92 -25.85 3.12 13.19
N MET A 93 -24.86 2.47 12.55
CA MET A 93 -23.56 2.24 13.16
C MET A 93 -22.73 3.52 13.19
N THR A 94 -21.98 3.71 14.28
CA THR A 94 -20.90 4.71 14.29
C THR A 94 -19.74 4.15 13.47
N PHE A 95 -19.33 4.84 12.39
CA PHE A 95 -18.17 4.42 11.61
C PHE A 95 -17.15 5.54 11.39
N VAL A 96 -15.89 5.17 11.22
CA VAL A 96 -14.78 6.08 10.91
C VAL A 96 -14.06 5.59 9.66
N ASP A 97 -13.98 6.44 8.65
CA ASP A 97 -13.29 6.12 7.41
C ASP A 97 -11.77 6.44 7.50
N ALA A 98 -10.95 5.38 7.59
CA ALA A 98 -9.50 5.52 7.58
C ALA A 98 -8.89 5.44 6.17
N THR A 99 -9.70 5.36 5.11
CA THR A 99 -9.23 5.36 3.71
C THR A 99 -8.19 6.45 3.50
N CYS A 100 -7.08 6.09 2.87
CA CYS A 100 -6.03 7.02 2.51
C CYS A 100 -6.61 8.10 1.57
N PRO A 101 -6.37 9.40 1.82
CA PRO A 101 -6.87 10.45 0.93
C PRO A 101 -6.46 10.30 -0.54
N LEU A 102 -5.34 9.63 -0.83
CA LEU A 102 -4.91 9.34 -2.20
C LEU A 102 -5.70 8.20 -2.85
N VAL A 103 -6.22 7.26 -2.06
CA VAL A 103 -7.19 6.26 -2.54
C VAL A 103 -8.56 6.91 -2.74
N SER A 104 -9.00 7.77 -1.80
CA SER A 104 -10.25 8.54 -1.96
C SER A 104 -10.21 9.43 -3.22
N LYS A 105 -9.04 9.97 -3.59
CA LYS A 105 -8.85 10.70 -4.85
C LYS A 105 -9.19 9.83 -6.06
N VAL A 106 -8.72 8.58 -6.10
CA VAL A 106 -9.05 7.62 -7.17
C VAL A 106 -10.55 7.30 -7.20
N HIS A 107 -11.18 7.09 -6.03
CA HIS A 107 -12.63 6.84 -5.93
C HIS A 107 -13.45 8.02 -6.50
N ILE A 108 -13.07 9.25 -6.15
CA ILE A 108 -13.74 10.48 -6.62
C ILE A 108 -13.54 10.67 -8.12
N GLU A 109 -12.34 10.40 -8.64
CA GLU A 109 -12.07 10.48 -10.08
C GLU A 109 -12.89 9.44 -10.87
N ALA A 110 -12.98 8.20 -10.38
CA ALA A 110 -13.82 7.16 -10.98
C ALA A 110 -15.29 7.60 -11.08
N GLU A 111 -15.86 8.11 -9.98
CA GLU A 111 -17.23 8.63 -9.96
C GLU A 111 -17.42 9.80 -10.92
N ARG A 112 -16.49 10.74 -10.95
CA ARG A 112 -16.56 11.91 -11.84
C ARG A 112 -16.51 11.51 -13.32
N HIS A 113 -15.62 10.61 -13.70
CA HIS A 113 -15.54 10.13 -15.08
C HIS A 113 -16.80 9.36 -15.48
N HIS A 114 -17.34 8.53 -14.59
CA HIS A 114 -18.60 7.82 -14.80
C HIS A 114 -19.80 8.77 -14.98
N GLN A 115 -19.91 9.81 -14.14
CA GLN A 115 -20.95 10.85 -14.29
C GLN A 115 -20.85 11.60 -15.63
N ASN A 116 -19.64 11.71 -16.19
CA ASN A 116 -19.41 12.26 -17.52
C ASN A 116 -19.66 11.25 -18.65
N GLY A 117 -20.19 10.06 -18.34
CA GLY A 117 -20.56 9.01 -19.28
C GLY A 117 -19.40 8.14 -19.77
N LEU A 118 -18.26 8.15 -19.09
CA LEU A 118 -17.11 7.29 -19.41
C LEU A 118 -17.20 5.96 -18.66
N GLN A 119 -16.73 4.88 -19.26
CA GLN A 119 -16.51 3.60 -18.57
C GLN A 119 -15.07 3.59 -18.06
N MET A 120 -14.85 3.00 -16.88
CA MET A 120 -13.53 2.95 -16.28
C MET A 120 -12.78 1.68 -16.67
N VAL A 121 -11.48 1.82 -16.92
CA VAL A 121 -10.51 0.73 -16.91
C VAL A 121 -9.63 0.89 -15.67
N MET A 122 -9.73 -0.03 -14.72
CA MET A 122 -8.87 -0.07 -13.55
C MET A 122 -7.65 -0.94 -13.84
N ILE A 123 -6.46 -0.36 -13.74
CA ILE A 123 -5.21 -1.11 -13.67
C ILE A 123 -4.97 -1.46 -12.20
N GLY A 124 -4.96 -2.74 -11.83
CA GLY A 124 -4.85 -3.15 -10.44
C GLY A 124 -4.83 -4.66 -10.29
N HIS A 125 -4.61 -5.15 -9.07
CA HIS A 125 -4.61 -6.59 -8.81
C HIS A 125 -5.98 -7.12 -8.42
N ALA A 126 -6.41 -8.23 -9.04
CA ALA A 126 -7.67 -8.88 -8.68
C ALA A 126 -7.66 -9.33 -7.22
N GLY A 127 -8.78 -9.14 -6.53
CA GLY A 127 -8.94 -9.51 -5.12
C GLY A 127 -8.22 -8.61 -4.12
N HIS A 128 -7.41 -7.62 -4.55
CA HIS A 128 -6.81 -6.67 -3.61
C HIS A 128 -7.89 -5.75 -3.02
N PRO A 129 -7.90 -5.48 -1.70
CA PRO A 129 -8.94 -4.66 -1.05
C PRO A 129 -9.15 -3.29 -1.69
N GLU A 130 -8.06 -2.61 -2.09
CA GLU A 130 -8.12 -1.33 -2.78
C GLU A 130 -8.77 -1.42 -4.17
N THR A 131 -8.51 -2.52 -4.89
CA THR A 131 -9.13 -2.79 -6.19
C THR A 131 -10.62 -3.00 -6.03
N LEU A 132 -11.01 -3.87 -5.08
CA LEU A 132 -12.42 -4.13 -4.78
C LEU A 132 -13.13 -2.85 -4.30
N GLY A 133 -12.48 -2.06 -3.45
CA GLY A 133 -12.99 -0.77 -2.98
C GLY A 133 -13.24 0.21 -4.13
N THR A 134 -12.27 0.35 -5.03
CA THR A 134 -12.36 1.26 -6.18
C THR A 134 -13.39 0.81 -7.20
N MET A 135 -13.42 -0.49 -7.55
CA MET A 135 -14.41 -1.05 -8.46
C MET A 135 -15.83 -0.89 -7.90
N GLY A 136 -15.99 -1.09 -6.59
CA GLY A 136 -17.25 -0.93 -5.88
C GLY A 136 -17.72 0.52 -5.68
N GLN A 137 -17.07 1.51 -6.30
CA GLN A 137 -17.56 2.89 -6.33
C GLN A 137 -18.62 3.12 -7.40
N LEU A 138 -18.67 2.25 -8.42
CA LEU A 138 -19.58 2.36 -9.56
C LEU A 138 -20.47 1.10 -9.66
N PRO A 139 -21.56 1.15 -10.44
CA PRO A 139 -22.35 -0.04 -10.75
C PRO A 139 -21.53 -1.19 -11.36
N GLU A 140 -22.01 -2.42 -11.20
CA GLU A 140 -21.38 -3.59 -11.80
C GLU A 140 -21.25 -3.43 -13.33
N GLY A 141 -20.08 -3.77 -13.87
CA GLY A 141 -19.74 -3.60 -15.29
C GLY A 141 -19.20 -2.22 -15.67
N GLU A 142 -19.26 -1.22 -14.80
CA GLU A 142 -18.75 0.14 -15.09
C GLU A 142 -17.24 0.31 -14.90
N VAL A 143 -16.60 -0.64 -14.20
CA VAL A 143 -15.16 -0.71 -14.02
C VAL A 143 -14.64 -2.04 -14.55
N LEU A 144 -13.81 -1.98 -15.58
CA LEU A 144 -13.15 -3.13 -16.20
C LEU A 144 -11.75 -3.28 -15.60
N LEU A 145 -11.41 -4.45 -15.06
CA LEU A 145 -10.11 -4.69 -14.44
C LEU A 145 -9.09 -5.22 -15.45
N VAL A 146 -7.86 -4.71 -15.40
CA VAL A 146 -6.69 -5.27 -16.07
C VAL A 146 -5.50 -5.35 -15.12
N GLU A 147 -4.73 -6.43 -15.20
CA GLU A 147 -3.51 -6.63 -14.43
C GLU A 147 -2.25 -6.60 -15.31
N THR A 148 -2.41 -6.90 -16.61
CA THR A 148 -1.33 -7.14 -17.57
C THR A 148 -1.61 -6.50 -18.93
N VAL A 149 -0.57 -6.42 -19.78
CA VAL A 149 -0.72 -5.98 -21.18
C VAL A 149 -1.64 -6.92 -21.96
N GLU A 150 -1.62 -8.21 -21.66
CA GLU A 150 -2.46 -9.22 -22.30
C GLU A 150 -3.94 -9.04 -21.94
N ASP A 151 -4.25 -8.60 -20.72
CA ASP A 151 -5.62 -8.25 -20.32
C ASP A 151 -6.16 -7.09 -21.15
N VAL A 152 -5.31 -6.12 -21.50
CA VAL A 152 -5.70 -4.97 -22.32
C VAL A 152 -6.26 -5.41 -23.65
N ALA A 153 -5.82 -6.52 -24.24
CA ALA A 153 -6.36 -7.04 -25.50
C ALA A 153 -7.75 -7.68 -25.35
N ARG A 154 -8.14 -8.10 -24.13
CA ARG A 154 -9.39 -8.82 -23.84
C ARG A 154 -10.52 -7.94 -23.34
N ILE A 155 -10.25 -6.67 -22.99
CA ILE A 155 -11.28 -5.73 -22.53
C ILE A 155 -12.42 -5.64 -23.56
N ALA A 156 -13.65 -5.80 -23.08
CA ALA A 156 -14.88 -5.55 -23.82
C ALA A 156 -15.54 -4.26 -23.30
N ALA A 157 -15.11 -3.12 -23.85
CA ALA A 157 -15.68 -1.81 -23.52
C ALA A 157 -17.08 -1.65 -24.13
N ARG A 158 -17.99 -0.99 -23.40
CA ARG A 158 -19.32 -0.65 -23.94
C ARG A 158 -19.23 0.30 -25.13
N ASP A 159 -18.25 1.21 -25.08
CA ASP A 159 -17.94 2.20 -26.11
C ASP A 159 -16.43 2.51 -26.04
N PRO A 160 -15.63 2.04 -27.02
CA PRO A 160 -14.19 2.25 -27.08
C PRO A 160 -13.73 3.72 -27.09
N GLU A 161 -14.61 4.66 -27.49
CA GLU A 161 -14.30 6.10 -27.56
C GLU A 161 -14.64 6.83 -26.25
N ARG A 162 -15.24 6.12 -25.29
CA ARG A 162 -15.77 6.69 -24.03
C ARG A 162 -15.18 5.99 -22.82
N LEU A 163 -13.86 5.92 -22.76
CA LEU A 163 -13.11 5.29 -21.69
C LEU A 163 -12.28 6.29 -20.88
N ALA A 164 -12.12 6.02 -19.60
CA ALA A 164 -11.05 6.58 -18.77
C ALA A 164 -10.32 5.44 -18.05
N PHE A 165 -9.06 5.62 -17.67
CA PHE A 165 -8.35 4.67 -16.82
C PHE A 165 -7.94 5.29 -15.49
N ILE A 166 -7.85 4.42 -14.48
CA ILE A 166 -7.36 4.71 -13.14
C ILE A 166 -6.43 3.57 -12.70
N THR A 167 -5.58 3.81 -11.71
CA THR A 167 -4.67 2.77 -11.20
C THR A 167 -4.81 2.55 -9.70
N GLN A 168 -4.53 1.32 -9.27
CA GLN A 168 -4.21 1.06 -7.87
C GLN A 168 -2.95 1.87 -7.48
N THR A 169 -2.93 2.42 -6.27
CA THR A 169 -1.92 3.37 -5.78
C THR A 169 -0.55 2.74 -5.46
N THR A 170 -0.49 1.41 -5.45
CA THR A 170 0.64 0.60 -4.96
C THR A 170 1.30 -0.27 -6.03
N LEU A 171 1.02 -0.01 -7.31
CA LEU A 171 1.59 -0.78 -8.43
C LEU A 171 3.05 -0.43 -8.72
N SER A 172 3.70 -1.29 -9.50
CA SER A 172 5.00 -1.01 -10.14
C SER A 172 4.81 0.13 -11.14
N VAL A 173 5.62 1.19 -11.03
CA VAL A 173 5.56 2.34 -11.95
C VAL A 173 5.85 1.90 -13.38
N ASP A 174 6.87 1.05 -13.55
CA ASP A 174 7.34 0.63 -14.86
C ASP A 174 6.35 -0.34 -15.54
N ASP A 175 5.81 -1.33 -14.81
CA ASP A 175 4.81 -2.27 -15.35
C ASP A 175 3.52 -1.54 -15.72
N THR A 176 3.10 -0.58 -14.88
CA THR A 176 1.91 0.23 -15.14
C THR A 176 2.08 1.08 -16.38
N ALA A 177 3.27 1.66 -16.61
CA ALA A 177 3.56 2.42 -17.82
C ALA A 177 3.39 1.57 -19.10
N ALA A 178 3.79 0.29 -19.07
CA ALA A 178 3.59 -0.62 -20.18
C ALA A 178 2.10 -0.91 -20.45
N ILE A 179 1.30 -1.12 -19.39
CA ILE A 179 -0.16 -1.32 -19.52
C ILE A 179 -0.85 -0.06 -20.05
N VAL A 180 -0.47 1.12 -19.55
CA VAL A 180 -0.99 2.40 -20.04
C VAL A 180 -0.66 2.62 -21.53
N ALA A 181 0.56 2.27 -21.95
CA ALA A 181 0.94 2.35 -23.36
C ALA A 181 0.07 1.42 -24.23
N ALA A 182 -0.17 0.19 -23.79
CA ALA A 182 -1.07 -0.74 -24.48
C ALA A 182 -2.51 -0.23 -24.54
N LEU A 183 -3.02 0.36 -23.45
CA LEU A 183 -4.37 0.95 -23.41
C LEU A 183 -4.50 2.11 -24.40
N ARG A 184 -3.52 3.01 -24.46
CA ARG A 184 -3.52 4.14 -25.40
C ARG A 184 -3.40 3.69 -26.86
N ALA A 185 -2.63 2.63 -27.12
CA ALA A 185 -2.51 2.05 -28.46
C ALA A 185 -3.84 1.42 -28.91
N ARG A 186 -4.55 0.73 -28.01
CA ARG A 186 -5.84 0.08 -28.33
C ARG A 186 -7.02 1.06 -28.35
N PHE A 187 -7.03 2.04 -27.44
CA PHE A 187 -8.10 3.01 -27.24
C PHE A 187 -7.52 4.44 -27.29
N PRO A 188 -7.30 5.01 -28.48
CA PRO A 188 -6.64 6.32 -28.61
C PRO A 188 -7.35 7.47 -27.90
N ALA A 189 -8.67 7.37 -27.71
CA ALA A 189 -9.49 8.36 -27.00
C ALA A 189 -9.52 8.18 -25.47
N ILE A 190 -8.86 7.15 -24.91
CA ILE A 190 -8.91 6.88 -23.47
C ILE A 190 -8.34 8.04 -22.65
N VAL A 191 -9.12 8.49 -21.68
CA VAL A 191 -8.74 9.58 -20.78
C VAL A 191 -7.93 9.03 -19.61
N GLY A 192 -6.75 9.60 -19.36
CA GLY A 192 -5.96 9.30 -18.16
C GLY A 192 -6.35 10.19 -16.98
N PRO A 193 -5.90 9.87 -15.76
CA PRO A 193 -6.17 10.69 -14.60
C PRO A 193 -5.46 12.05 -14.71
N HIS A 194 -6.03 13.09 -14.09
CA HIS A 194 -5.46 14.45 -14.15
C HIS A 194 -4.06 14.54 -13.50
N LYS A 195 -3.83 13.71 -12.49
CA LYS A 195 -2.53 13.45 -11.85
C LYS A 195 -2.38 11.95 -11.71
N GLU A 196 -1.15 11.46 -11.62
CA GLU A 196 -0.87 10.04 -11.39
C GLU A 196 -1.64 9.49 -10.16
N ASP A 197 -2.09 8.24 -10.27
CA ASP A 197 -2.80 7.52 -9.21
C ASP A 197 -1.85 6.69 -8.34
N ILE A 198 -0.75 6.19 -8.92
CA ILE A 198 0.36 5.65 -8.12
C ILE A 198 0.85 6.76 -7.19
N CYS A 199 0.76 6.50 -5.89
CA CYS A 199 1.00 7.54 -4.90
C CYS A 199 2.49 7.87 -4.77
N TYR A 200 2.78 9.09 -4.29
CA TYR A 200 4.15 9.57 -4.06
C TYR A 200 5.00 8.56 -3.26
N ALA A 201 4.39 7.93 -2.24
CA ALA A 201 5.09 7.02 -1.35
C ALA A 201 5.55 5.74 -2.07
N THR A 202 4.74 5.23 -2.99
CA THR A 202 5.07 4.09 -3.84
C THR A 202 6.19 4.47 -4.81
N THR A 203 6.02 5.58 -5.54
CA THR A 203 7.01 6.07 -6.52
C THR A 203 8.37 6.31 -5.86
N ASN A 204 8.41 7.07 -4.77
CA ASN A 204 9.67 7.42 -4.11
C ASN A 204 10.40 6.20 -3.53
N ARG A 205 9.68 5.22 -2.98
CA ARG A 205 10.29 3.99 -2.46
C ARG A 205 10.85 3.12 -3.58
N GLN A 206 10.16 3.03 -4.72
CA GLN A 206 10.68 2.33 -5.90
C GLN A 206 11.94 3.02 -6.45
N GLU A 207 11.94 4.34 -6.53
CA GLU A 207 13.14 5.10 -6.94
C GLU A 207 14.31 4.93 -5.96
N ALA A 208 14.04 4.94 -4.65
CA ALA A 208 15.07 4.63 -3.65
C ALA A 208 15.65 3.22 -3.84
N VAL A 209 14.81 2.22 -4.15
CA VAL A 209 15.26 0.86 -4.47
C VAL A 209 16.09 0.83 -5.75
N LYS A 210 15.67 1.49 -6.83
CA LYS A 210 16.40 1.56 -8.10
C LYS A 210 17.82 2.13 -7.92
N VAL A 211 18.01 3.07 -7.00
CA VAL A 211 19.34 3.66 -6.71
C VAL A 211 20.24 2.72 -5.90
N ILE A 212 19.69 1.92 -4.98
CA ILE A 212 20.50 1.02 -4.14
C ILE A 212 20.76 -0.35 -4.79
N ALA A 213 19.82 -0.86 -5.59
CA ALA A 213 19.89 -2.21 -6.15
C ALA A 213 21.18 -2.51 -6.95
N PRO A 214 21.73 -1.59 -7.76
CA PRO A 214 22.99 -1.84 -8.47
C PRO A 214 24.25 -1.87 -7.58
N LYS A 215 24.14 -1.46 -6.31
CA LYS A 215 25.28 -1.30 -5.38
C LYS A 215 25.42 -2.46 -4.39
N VAL A 216 24.48 -3.42 -4.41
CA VAL A 216 24.33 -4.43 -3.36
C VAL A 216 24.25 -5.83 -3.94
N GLU A 217 24.82 -6.81 -3.25
CA GLU A 217 24.68 -8.22 -3.66
C GLU A 217 23.34 -8.83 -3.21
N ALA A 218 22.71 -8.23 -2.20
CA ALA A 218 21.40 -8.62 -1.69
C ALA A 218 20.54 -7.41 -1.33
N LEU A 219 19.23 -7.50 -1.54
CA LEU A 219 18.24 -6.52 -1.10
C LEU A 219 17.20 -7.19 -0.18
N LEU A 220 17.10 -6.67 1.05
CA LEU A 220 16.07 -7.06 2.00
C LEU A 220 14.99 -5.98 2.05
N VAL A 221 13.77 -6.36 1.69
CA VAL A 221 12.58 -5.50 1.77
C VAL A 221 11.77 -5.92 2.98
N ILE A 222 11.69 -5.04 3.98
CA ILE A 222 10.91 -5.31 5.18
C ILE A 222 9.43 -5.10 4.88
N GLY A 223 8.62 -6.15 4.99
CA GLY A 223 7.20 -6.09 4.65
C GLY A 223 6.50 -7.44 4.74
N ALA A 224 5.16 -7.40 4.74
CA ALA A 224 4.34 -8.60 4.79
C ALA A 224 4.06 -9.17 3.39
N PRO A 225 3.85 -10.51 3.23
CA PRO A 225 3.55 -11.14 1.95
C PRO A 225 2.26 -10.62 1.28
N ASN A 226 1.29 -10.13 2.04
CA ASN A 226 0.05 -9.54 1.55
C ASN A 226 0.18 -8.03 1.19
N SER A 227 1.34 -7.42 1.38
CA SER A 227 1.58 -6.01 1.05
C SER A 227 1.98 -5.84 -0.43
N SER A 228 1.07 -5.32 -1.26
CA SER A 228 1.31 -5.06 -2.70
C SER A 228 2.58 -4.22 -2.92
N ASN A 229 2.66 -3.05 -2.29
CA ASN A 229 3.82 -2.17 -2.40
C ASN A 229 5.13 -2.85 -1.96
N SER A 230 5.13 -3.62 -0.88
CA SER A 230 6.35 -4.32 -0.44
C SER A 230 6.81 -5.35 -1.48
N ARG A 231 5.88 -6.08 -2.10
CA ARG A 231 6.21 -7.01 -3.20
C ARG A 231 6.77 -6.28 -4.42
N ARG A 232 6.19 -5.14 -4.79
CA ARG A 232 6.70 -4.31 -5.90
C ARG A 232 8.14 -3.89 -5.65
N LEU A 233 8.52 -3.53 -4.41
CA LEU A 233 9.93 -3.18 -4.11
C LEU A 233 10.90 -4.36 -4.34
N VAL A 234 10.50 -5.60 -4.06
CA VAL A 234 11.32 -6.77 -4.37
C VAL A 234 11.48 -6.94 -5.88
N GLU A 235 10.40 -6.82 -6.62
CA GLU A 235 10.39 -6.97 -8.07
C GLU A 235 11.21 -5.86 -8.75
N VAL A 236 11.04 -4.60 -8.32
CA VAL A 236 11.84 -3.46 -8.76
C VAL A 236 13.32 -3.66 -8.44
N GLY A 237 13.66 -4.17 -7.26
CA GLY A 237 15.05 -4.48 -6.91
C GLY A 237 15.70 -5.51 -7.84
N ARG A 238 14.96 -6.57 -8.20
CA ARG A 238 15.42 -7.59 -9.16
C ARG A 238 15.59 -7.00 -10.55
N ALA A 239 14.60 -6.25 -11.03
CA ALA A 239 14.64 -5.60 -12.34
C ALA A 239 15.78 -4.58 -12.45
N ALA A 240 16.12 -3.90 -11.35
CA ALA A 240 17.23 -2.95 -11.25
C ALA A 240 18.62 -3.60 -11.07
N GLY A 241 18.72 -4.94 -11.15
CA GLY A 241 20.00 -5.65 -11.20
C GLY A 241 20.43 -6.35 -9.91
N CYS A 242 19.62 -6.33 -8.85
CA CYS A 242 19.94 -7.10 -7.64
C CYS A 242 19.50 -8.56 -7.79
N GLY A 243 20.46 -9.47 -7.96
CA GLY A 243 20.20 -10.90 -8.19
C GLY A 243 19.48 -11.60 -7.03
N TYR A 244 19.65 -11.11 -5.79
CA TYR A 244 18.95 -11.61 -4.61
C TYR A 244 18.16 -10.48 -3.94
N ALA A 245 16.85 -10.40 -4.20
CA ALA A 245 15.95 -9.54 -3.46
C ALA A 245 14.84 -10.37 -2.81
N GLN A 246 14.54 -10.14 -1.52
CA GLN A 246 13.54 -10.89 -0.78
C GLN A 246 12.74 -10.02 0.19
N LEU A 247 11.50 -10.44 0.43
CA LEU A 247 10.72 -9.96 1.56
C LEU A 247 11.24 -10.59 2.86
N VAL A 248 11.35 -9.79 3.91
CA VAL A 248 11.57 -10.25 5.28
C VAL A 248 10.53 -9.61 6.19
N GLY A 249 9.86 -10.40 7.02
CA GLY A 249 8.87 -9.87 7.96
C GLY A 249 9.54 -9.11 9.11
N ARG A 250 10.64 -9.67 9.60
CA ARG A 250 11.48 -9.09 10.66
C ARG A 250 12.88 -9.71 10.66
N ALA A 251 13.74 -9.27 11.58
CA ALA A 251 15.13 -9.71 11.68
C ALA A 251 15.31 -11.23 11.86
N SER A 252 14.39 -11.91 12.56
CA SER A 252 14.45 -13.37 12.74
C SER A 252 14.22 -14.15 11.44
N ASP A 253 13.63 -13.52 10.42
CA ASP A 253 13.25 -14.17 9.17
C ASP A 253 14.36 -14.10 8.11
N ILE A 254 15.49 -13.44 8.44
CA ILE A 254 16.63 -13.30 7.53
C ILE A 254 17.28 -14.67 7.32
N ASP A 255 17.30 -15.16 6.07
CA ASP A 255 18.14 -16.30 5.69
C ASP A 255 19.59 -15.86 5.52
N TRP A 256 20.36 -15.95 6.61
CA TRP A 256 21.77 -15.57 6.63
C TRP A 256 22.64 -16.37 5.65
N ARG A 257 22.23 -17.59 5.27
CA ARG A 257 23.00 -18.41 4.31
C ARG A 257 22.97 -17.79 2.92
N ALA A 258 21.88 -17.13 2.57
CA ALA A 258 21.75 -16.43 1.29
C ALA A 258 22.56 -15.12 1.23
N LEU A 259 23.12 -14.68 2.37
CA LEU A 259 23.96 -13.49 2.49
C LEU A 259 25.44 -13.82 2.69
N ASP A 260 25.81 -15.10 2.61
CA ASP A 260 27.20 -15.52 2.79
C ASP A 260 28.11 -14.90 1.71
N GLY A 261 29.24 -14.35 2.15
CA GLY A 261 30.17 -13.63 1.28
C GLY A 261 29.72 -12.24 0.78
N ALA A 262 28.50 -11.79 1.07
CA ALA A 262 28.03 -10.45 0.70
C ALA A 262 28.85 -9.36 1.41
N LYS A 263 29.20 -8.29 0.69
CA LYS A 263 29.94 -7.14 1.22
C LYS A 263 29.07 -5.90 1.33
N ALA A 264 27.98 -5.86 0.57
CA ALA A 264 27.02 -4.78 0.50
C ALA A 264 25.59 -5.36 0.47
N VAL A 265 24.77 -4.97 1.44
CA VAL A 265 23.35 -5.37 1.51
C VAL A 265 22.46 -4.13 1.54
N GLY A 266 21.46 -4.12 0.67
CA GLY A 266 20.41 -3.12 0.65
C GLY A 266 19.32 -3.44 1.66
N VAL A 267 18.87 -2.44 2.40
CA VAL A 267 17.73 -2.54 3.30
C VAL A 267 16.74 -1.44 2.94
N THR A 268 15.49 -1.83 2.74
CA THR A 268 14.35 -0.92 2.59
C THR A 268 13.14 -1.49 3.32
N ALA A 269 12.05 -0.75 3.34
CA ALA A 269 10.82 -1.15 4.00
C ALA A 269 9.61 -0.67 3.19
N GLY A 270 8.62 -1.54 3.04
CA GLY A 270 7.34 -1.19 2.43
C GLY A 270 6.58 -0.14 3.25
N ALA A 271 5.60 0.50 2.62
CA ALA A 271 4.83 1.59 3.21
C ALA A 271 4.09 1.25 4.51
N SER A 272 3.87 -0.04 4.79
CA SER A 272 3.20 -0.54 5.99
C SER A 272 4.15 -1.07 7.07
N ALA A 273 5.48 -1.00 6.86
CA ALA A 273 6.46 -1.51 7.81
C ALA A 273 6.95 -0.40 8.77
N PRO A 274 6.80 -0.58 10.10
CA PRO A 274 7.26 0.39 11.08
C PRO A 274 8.79 0.42 11.20
N GLU A 275 9.35 1.58 11.56
CA GLU A 275 10.79 1.80 11.69
C GLU A 275 11.45 0.87 12.72
N VAL A 276 10.70 0.40 13.74
CA VAL A 276 11.21 -0.57 14.71
C VAL A 276 11.69 -1.86 14.04
N LEU A 277 11.01 -2.35 12.99
CA LEU A 277 11.44 -3.54 12.26
C LEU A 277 12.68 -3.28 11.41
N VAL A 278 12.86 -2.05 10.93
CA VAL A 278 14.09 -1.62 10.25
C VAL A 278 15.27 -1.63 11.22
N ASN A 279 15.07 -1.08 12.42
CA ASN A 279 16.09 -1.09 13.46
C ASN A 279 16.42 -2.52 13.91
N GLU A 280 15.41 -3.40 14.08
CA GLU A 280 15.64 -4.82 14.37
C GLU A 280 16.57 -5.48 13.34
N VAL A 281 16.35 -5.21 12.04
CA VAL A 281 17.19 -5.74 10.96
C VAL A 281 18.61 -5.18 11.05
N ILE A 282 18.77 -3.86 11.18
CA ILE A 282 20.09 -3.21 11.28
C ILE A 282 20.87 -3.76 12.48
N ASP A 283 20.22 -3.93 13.63
CA ASP A 283 20.86 -4.45 14.84
C ASP A 283 21.25 -5.92 14.68
N ALA A 284 20.47 -6.71 13.96
CA ALA A 284 20.82 -8.09 13.65
C ALA A 284 22.06 -8.20 12.75
N PHE A 285 22.27 -7.26 11.82
CA PHE A 285 23.51 -7.15 11.06
C PHE A 285 24.69 -6.69 11.93
N ARG A 286 24.50 -5.67 12.78
CA ARG A 286 25.54 -5.18 13.71
C ARG A 286 26.01 -6.26 14.69
N ALA A 287 25.13 -7.18 15.07
CA ALA A 287 25.49 -8.32 15.91
C ALA A 287 26.39 -9.36 15.20
N ARG A 288 26.49 -9.31 13.87
CA ARG A 288 27.19 -10.32 13.03
C ARG A 288 28.39 -9.75 12.27
N TYR A 289 28.35 -8.47 11.90
CA TYR A 289 29.30 -7.81 11.02
C TYR A 289 29.82 -6.50 11.62
N GLU A 290 30.98 -6.05 11.14
CA GLU A 290 31.44 -4.67 11.33
C GLU A 290 30.73 -3.78 10.29
N VAL A 291 29.57 -3.24 10.68
CA VAL A 291 28.65 -2.57 9.75
C VAL A 291 29.04 -1.12 9.51
N THR A 292 29.20 -0.76 8.24
CA THR A 292 29.11 0.64 7.76
C THR A 292 27.70 0.91 7.26
N LEU A 293 27.00 1.87 7.86
CA LEU A 293 25.64 2.24 7.43
C LEU A 293 25.70 3.42 6.46
N GLU A 294 25.32 3.20 5.20
CA GLU A 294 25.24 4.22 4.16
C GLU A 294 23.77 4.54 3.87
N ARG A 295 23.31 5.73 4.27
CA ARG A 295 21.95 6.18 3.95
C ARG A 295 21.91 6.79 2.55
N VAL A 296 21.01 6.29 1.71
CA VAL A 296 20.80 6.78 0.34
C VAL A 296 19.45 7.49 0.27
N GLU A 297 19.47 8.82 0.34
CA GLU A 297 18.28 9.68 0.26
C GLU A 297 18.03 10.14 -1.19
N THR A 298 16.91 9.73 -1.77
CA THR A 298 16.49 10.11 -3.13
C THR A 298 15.39 11.16 -3.14
N ALA A 299 14.61 11.26 -2.06
CA ALA A 299 13.54 12.23 -1.90
C ALA A 299 13.29 12.54 -0.42
N ARG A 300 12.64 13.68 -0.16
CA ARG A 300 12.10 14.06 1.15
C ARG A 300 10.58 14.07 1.10
N GLU A 301 9.95 13.45 2.09
CA GLU A 301 8.50 13.36 2.22
C GLU A 301 8.06 14.21 3.42
N ASP A 302 7.27 15.25 3.18
CA ASP A 302 6.73 16.18 4.20
C ASP A 302 5.20 16.18 4.26
N VAL A 303 4.56 15.21 3.58
CA VAL A 303 3.12 15.07 3.50
C VAL A 303 2.56 14.55 4.82
N GLU A 304 1.51 15.20 5.33
CA GLU A 304 0.74 14.74 6.49
C GLU A 304 -0.76 14.77 6.16
N PHE A 305 -1.50 13.73 6.59
CA PHE A 305 -2.94 13.68 6.47
C PHE A 305 -3.63 13.78 7.84
N LYS A 306 -4.57 14.71 7.95
CA LYS A 306 -5.32 14.92 9.19
C LYS A 306 -6.30 13.76 9.46
N VAL A 307 -6.42 13.37 10.73
CA VAL A 307 -7.42 12.38 11.20
C VAL A 307 -8.86 12.91 11.09
N PRO A 308 -9.90 12.09 10.91
CA PRO A 308 -11.31 12.53 10.84
C PRO A 308 -11.76 13.38 12.04
N ARG A 309 -12.69 14.33 11.80
CA ARG A 309 -13.17 15.27 12.83
C ARG A 309 -13.82 14.57 14.03
N ILE A 310 -14.54 13.47 13.77
CA ILE A 310 -15.20 12.63 14.79
C ILE A 310 -14.26 12.14 15.89
N LEU A 311 -12.94 12.03 15.62
CA LEU A 311 -11.93 11.63 16.59
C LEU A 311 -11.26 12.80 17.33
N ARG A 312 -11.43 14.03 16.86
CA ARG A 312 -10.79 15.22 17.44
C ARG A 312 -11.64 15.87 18.54
N GLU A 313 -12.92 15.55 18.58
CA GLU A 313 -13.87 16.01 19.59
C GLU A 313 -13.94 14.99 20.76
N PRO A 314 -14.19 15.41 22.01
CA PRO A 314 -14.46 14.49 23.12
C PRO A 314 -15.63 13.54 22.83
N ALA A 315 -15.73 12.44 23.58
CA ALA A 315 -16.85 11.50 23.49
C ALA A 315 -18.14 12.11 24.08
#